data_AF-A0A5R2MX24-F1
#
_entry.id   AF-A0A5R2MX24-F1
#
_cell.length_a   1.000
_cell.length_b   1.000
_cell.length_c   1.000
_cell.angle_alpha   90.00
_cell.angle_beta   90.00
_cell.angle_gamma   90.00
#
_symmetry.space_group_name_H-M   'P 1'
#
loop_
_entity.id
_entity.type
_entity.pdbx_description
1 polymer ?
#
loop_
_entity_poly.entity_id
_entity_poly.type
_entity_poly.pdbx_seq_one_letter_code
_entity_poly.pdbx_strand_id
1 'polypeptide(L)' 'ARLKALLRGQPDIRPDAMVAISCEPARVHYFGQGGGALAR' A
#
# COMPACT_ATOMS: atom_id res chain seq x y z
N ALA A 1 -8.08 -8.95 -1.09
CA ALA A 1 -7.00 -8.10 -1.66
C ALA A 1 -5.73 -8.30 -0.82
N ARG A 2 -4.54 -8.21 -1.42
CA ARG A 2 -3.25 -8.28 -0.70
C ARG A 2 -2.47 -7.00 -0.95
N LEU A 3 -1.93 -6.39 0.11
CA LEU A 3 -1.02 -5.25 -0.01
C LEU A 3 0.42 -5.76 0.07
N LYS A 4 1.30 -5.22 -0.76
CA LYS A 4 2.75 -5.43 -0.70
C LYS A 4 3.41 -4.09 -0.40
N ALA A 5 4.32 -4.09 0.57
CA ALA A 5 5.08 -2.90 0.94
C ALA A 5 6.58 -3.23 0.90
N LEU A 6 7.39 -2.29 0.43
CA LEU A 6 8.84 -2.36 0.52
C LEU A 6 9.27 -1.63 1.79
N LEU A 7 10.03 -2.31 2.63
CA LEU A 7 10.54 -1.78 3.89
C LEU A 7 12.05 -1.60 3.75
N ARG A 8 12.58 -0.53 4.35
CA ARG A 8 14.03 -0.31 4.44
C ARG A 8 14.57 -0.98 5.70
N GLY A 9 15.82 -1.44 5.65
CA GLY A 9 16.45 -2.21 6.73
C GLY A 9 15.98 -3.65 6.78
N GLN A 10 16.17 -4.30 7.94
CA GLN A 10 15.72 -5.67 8.20
C GLN A 10 14.75 -5.66 9.38
N PRO A 11 13.47 -5.31 9.15
CA PRO A 11 12.47 -5.33 10.21
C PRO A 11 12.18 -6.79 10.61
N ASP A 12 12.20 -7.09 11.91
CA ASP A 12 11.76 -8.38 12.44
C ASP A 12 10.22 -8.43 12.47
N ILE A 13 9.63 -8.85 11.36
CA ILE A 13 8.19 -9.05 11.23
C ILE A 13 7.95 -10.54 11.08
N ARG A 14 7.30 -11.13 12.08
CA ARG A 14 6.93 -12.55 12.07
C ARG A 14 5.65 -12.78 11.27
N PRO A 15 5.44 -13.99 10.74
CA PRO A 15 4.12 -14.39 10.25
C PRO A 15 3.05 -14.10 11.31
N ASP A 16 1.86 -13.70 10.84
CA ASP A 16 0.68 -13.36 11.64
C ASP A 16 0.82 -12.16 12.59
N ALA A 17 1.97 -11.49 12.62
CA ALA A 17 2.13 -10.24 13.34
C ALA A 17 1.23 -9.15 12.75
N MET A 18 0.54 -8.40 13.61
CA MET A 18 -0.19 -7.21 13.19
C MET A 18 0.78 -6.06 12.93
N VAL A 19 0.63 -5.40 11.79
CA VAL A 19 1.46 -4.27 11.38
C VAL A 19 0.58 -3.09 10.96
N ALA A 20 1.07 -1.88 11.22
CA ALA A 20 0.50 -0.66 10.67
C ALA A 20 1.31 -0.23 9.45
N ILE A 21 0.61 0.15 8.38
CA ILE A 21 1.22 0.69 7.16
C ILE A 21 0.66 2.09 6.95
N SER A 22 1.55 3.07 6.87
CA SER A 22 1.19 4.46 6.54
C SER A 22 1.44 4.73 5.06
N CYS A 23 0.48 5.37 4.41
CA CYS A 23 0.59 5.79 3.01
C CYS A 23 0.51 7.32 2.94
N GLU A 24 1.27 7.91 2.02
CA GLU A 24 1.16 9.34 1.71
C GLU A 24 -0.04 9.56 0.77
N PRO A 25 -1.11 10.28 1.17
CA PRO A 25 -2.32 10.42 0.36
C PRO A 25 -2.06 11.06 -1.01
N ALA A 26 -1.08 11.97 -1.08
CA ALA A 26 -0.68 12.64 -2.32
C ALA A 26 -0.11 11.68 -3.38
N ARG A 27 0.29 10.46 -2.99
CA ARG A 27 0.83 9.41 -3.87
C ARG A 27 -0.16 8.29 -4.16
N VAL A 28 -1.41 8.41 -3.70
CA VAL A 28 -2.45 7.41 -3.99
C VAL A 28 -3.01 7.66 -5.39
N HIS A 29 -3.12 6.59 -6.18
CA HIS A 29 -3.69 6.61 -7.51
C HIS A 29 -5.05 5.90 -7.50
N TYR A 30 -6.07 6.52 -8.11
CA TYR A 30 -7.42 5.99 -8.18
C TYR A 30 -7.75 5.58 -9.61
N PHE A 31 -8.47 4.47 -9.75
CA PHE A 31 -8.87 3.91 -11.04
C PHE A 31 -10.37 3.59 -11.02
N GLY A 32 -11.06 3.90 -12.11
CA GLY A 32 -12.46 3.54 -12.30
C GLY A 32 -12.62 2.03 -12.58
N GLN A 33 -13.86 1.55 -12.62
CA GLN A 33 -14.16 0.13 -12.90
C GLN A 33 -13.58 -0.36 -14.24
N GLY A 34 -13.43 0.52 -15.23
CA GLY A 34 -12.79 0.23 -16.52
C GLY A 34 -11.25 0.27 -16.49
N GLY A 35 -10.62 0.48 -15.33
CA GLY A 35 -9.16 0.55 -15.18
C GLY A 35 -8.51 1.87 -15.59
N GLY A 36 -9.29 2.85 -16.08
CA GLY A 36 -8.79 4.19 -16.37
C GLY A 36 -8.47 4.98 -15.11
N ALA A 37 -7.37 5.74 -15.12
CA ALA A 37 -6.99 6.63 -14.03
C ALA A 37 -8.03 7.75 -13.84
N LEU A 38 -8.38 8.04 -12.59
CA LEU A 38 -9.28 9.14 -12.22
C LEU A 38 -8.48 10.42 -11.98
N ALA A 39 -9.02 11.56 -12.43
CA ALA A 39 -8.51 12.86 -12.02
C ALA A 39 -8.65 13.01 -10.51
N ARG A 40 -7.66 13.62 -9.88
CA ARG A 40 -7.61 13.80 -8.42
C ARG A 40 -8.63 14.83 -7.95
#